data_AF-A0A9P5X1M4-F1
#
_entry.id   AF-A0A9P5X1M4-F1
#
_cell.length_a   1.000
_cell.length_b   1.000
_cell.length_c   1.000
_cell.angle_alpha   90.00
_cell.angle_beta   90.00
_cell.angle_gamma   90.00
#
_symmetry.space_group_name_H-M   'P 1'
#
loop_
_entity.id
_entity.type
_entity.pdbx_description
1 polymer ?
#
loop_
_entity_poly.entity_id
_entity_poly.type
_entity_poly.pdbx_seq_one_letter_code
_entity_poly.pdbx_strand_id
1 'polypeptide(L)'
;PQKPSFQNLPFQLQTQVLLHLHWREVLRVRRTCKSWNRATKTREVWADLVMRFTSFQNRNPAPEEPVEAYSAEELERWLLTRLSVELGWRNEKQEPTRYRPIKCAMPAVFHLVEGGRWLLVPDVEGMGRVSVYDLEKQGPSMVHLIEPLHKLDASRTLLMAVDIDRSARTLTF
;
A
#
# COMPACT_ATOMS: atom_id res chain seq x y z
N PRO A 1 3.98 -34.11 35.72
CA PRO A 1 3.36 -32.87 35.22
C PRO A 1 3.98 -32.38 33.90
N GLN A 2 3.29 -32.60 32.78
CA GLN A 2 2.95 -31.50 31.84
C GLN A 2 3.66 -30.14 31.95
N LYS A 3 4.89 -29.89 31.48
CA LYS A 3 5.34 -28.47 31.41
C LYS A 3 4.42 -27.74 30.41
N PRO A 4 3.77 -26.63 30.77
CA PRO A 4 2.96 -25.87 29.83
C PRO A 4 3.87 -25.44 28.68
N SER A 5 3.56 -25.94 27.49
CA SER A 5 4.29 -25.60 26.27
C SER A 5 3.41 -24.67 25.45
N PHE A 6 3.93 -23.49 25.12
CA PHE A 6 3.30 -22.57 24.17
C PHE A 6 3.05 -23.21 22.80
N GLN A 7 3.71 -24.33 22.48
CA GLN A 7 3.49 -25.08 21.25
C GLN A 7 2.18 -25.88 21.25
N ASN A 8 1.61 -26.15 22.42
CA ASN A 8 0.39 -26.94 22.59
C ASN A 8 -0.86 -26.06 22.83
N LEU A 9 -0.72 -24.73 22.74
CA LEU A 9 -1.86 -23.83 22.81
C LEU A 9 -2.83 -24.12 21.66
N PRO A 10 -4.15 -24.18 21.92
CA PRO A 10 -5.16 -24.17 20.87
C PRO A 10 -4.92 -23.06 19.84
N PHE A 11 -5.20 -23.35 18.58
CA PHE A 11 -4.97 -22.42 17.46
C PHE A 11 -5.62 -21.04 17.67
N GLN A 12 -6.82 -21.00 18.27
CA GLN A 12 -7.50 -19.76 18.61
C GLN A 12 -6.70 -18.92 19.62
N LEU A 13 -6.14 -19.54 20.65
CA LEU A 13 -5.32 -18.83 21.64
C LEU A 13 -3.98 -18.38 21.05
N GLN A 14 -3.38 -19.14 20.13
CA GLN A 14 -2.20 -18.68 19.39
C GLN A 14 -2.53 -17.40 18.61
N THR A 15 -3.66 -17.37 17.92
CA THR A 15 -4.10 -16.20 17.15
C THR A 15 -4.35 -15.00 18.07
N GLN A 16 -5.04 -15.18 19.20
CA GLN A 16 -5.26 -14.13 20.19
C GLN A 16 -3.96 -13.55 20.74
N VAL A 17 -2.97 -14.38 21.04
CA VAL A 17 -1.64 -13.91 21.45
C VAL A 17 -1.00 -13.04 20.36
N LEU A 18 -1.10 -13.44 19.09
CA LEU A 18 -0.53 -12.70 17.96
C LEU A 18 -1.17 -11.31 17.76
N LEU A 19 -2.45 -11.12 18.10
CA LEU A 19 -3.13 -9.82 18.01
C LEU A 19 -2.50 -8.78 18.94
N HIS A 20 -1.86 -9.21 20.04
CA HIS A 20 -1.17 -8.30 20.95
C HIS A 20 0.27 -8.00 20.55
N LEU A 21 0.82 -8.69 19.55
CA LEU A 21 2.20 -8.51 19.13
C LEU A 21 2.36 -7.39 18.11
N HIS A 22 3.55 -6.81 18.07
CA HIS A 22 3.96 -5.92 16.99
C HIS A 22 4.38 -6.73 15.74
N TRP A 23 4.32 -6.13 14.55
CA TRP A 23 4.62 -6.84 13.28
C TRP A 23 5.99 -7.55 13.29
N ARG A 24 7.00 -6.93 13.91
CA ARG A 24 8.35 -7.52 14.04
C ARG A 24 8.34 -8.83 14.83
N GLU A 25 7.54 -8.87 15.88
CA GLU A 25 7.42 -10.03 16.77
C GLU A 25 6.62 -11.13 16.09
N VAL A 26 5.54 -10.79 15.39
CA VAL A 26 4.78 -11.72 14.53
C VAL A 26 5.71 -12.41 13.52
N LEU A 27 6.55 -11.63 12.81
CA LEU A 27 7.52 -12.19 11.87
C LEU A 27 8.61 -13.06 12.52
N ARG A 28 9.01 -12.75 13.76
CA ARG A 28 9.96 -13.58 14.53
C ARG A 28 9.31 -14.89 14.97
N VAL A 29 8.11 -14.83 15.55
CA VAL A 29 7.34 -15.99 16.03
C VAL A 29 7.04 -16.97 14.89
N ARG A 30 6.79 -16.47 13.68
CA ARG A 30 6.63 -17.29 12.47
C ARG A 30 7.78 -18.27 12.20
N ARG A 31 9.00 -17.92 12.61
CA ARG A 31 10.21 -18.74 12.41
C ARG A 31 10.40 -19.83 13.47
N THR A 32 9.52 -19.91 14.47
CA THR A 32 9.71 -20.81 15.63
C THR A 32 9.20 -22.23 15.37
N CYS A 33 7.93 -22.40 14.98
CA CYS A 33 7.35 -23.72 14.68
C CYS A 33 6.21 -23.64 13.66
N LYS A 34 5.80 -24.80 13.12
CA LYS A 34 4.73 -24.90 12.09
C LYS A 34 3.39 -24.36 12.58
N SER A 35 3.05 -24.56 13.86
CA SER A 35 1.78 -24.09 14.44
C SER A 35 1.72 -22.55 14.46
N TRP A 36 2.75 -21.92 15.03
CA TRP A 36 2.88 -20.47 15.05
C TRP A 36 2.99 -19.87 13.66
N ASN A 37 3.71 -20.52 12.74
CA ASN A 37 3.75 -20.11 11.33
C ASN A 37 2.34 -20.06 10.73
N ARG A 38 1.54 -21.12 10.91
CA ARG A 38 0.15 -21.15 10.43
C ARG A 38 -0.70 -20.04 11.08
N ALA A 39 -0.57 -19.84 12.39
CA ALA A 39 -1.32 -18.80 13.10
C ALA A 39 -0.95 -17.38 12.61
N THR A 40 0.32 -17.12 12.30
CA THR A 40 0.77 -15.81 11.76
C THR A 40 0.29 -15.52 10.34
N LYS A 41 -0.44 -16.44 9.69
CA LYS A 41 -0.97 -16.27 8.33
C LYS A 41 -2.49 -16.07 8.34
N THR A 42 -3.12 -15.96 9.50
CA THR A 42 -4.56 -15.68 9.54
C THR A 42 -4.84 -14.24 9.13
N ARG A 43 -6.00 -14.05 8.50
CA ARG A 43 -6.48 -12.72 8.09
C ARG A 43 -6.65 -11.79 9.30
N GLU A 44 -7.13 -12.31 10.43
CA GLU A 44 -7.36 -11.52 11.65
C GLU A 44 -6.10 -10.82 12.14
N VAL A 45 -4.96 -11.53 12.14
CA VAL A 45 -3.67 -10.97 12.58
C VAL A 45 -3.23 -9.84 11.67
N TRP A 46 -3.32 -10.01 10.35
CA TRP A 46 -2.90 -8.99 9.41
C TRP A 46 -3.87 -7.80 9.32
N ALA A 47 -5.18 -8.05 9.44
CA ALA A 47 -6.18 -6.99 9.49
C ALA A 47 -5.98 -6.10 10.72
N ASP A 48 -5.76 -6.70 11.89
CA ASP A 48 -5.48 -5.97 13.12
C ASP A 48 -4.19 -5.14 13.03
N LEU A 49 -3.10 -5.73 12.49
CA LEU A 49 -1.86 -4.99 12.26
C LEU A 49 -2.04 -3.82 11.29
N VAL A 50 -2.80 -3.99 10.21
CA VAL A 50 -3.11 -2.91 9.26
C VAL A 50 -3.93 -1.82 9.93
N MET A 51 -4.99 -2.15 10.68
CA MET A 51 -5.80 -1.17 11.40
C MET A 51 -4.98 -0.39 12.44
N ARG A 52 -4.07 -1.06 13.17
CA ARG A 52 -3.16 -0.39 14.10
C ARG A 52 -2.15 0.51 13.38
N PHE A 53 -1.67 0.11 12.21
CA PHE A 53 -0.77 0.92 11.39
C PHE A 53 -1.47 2.17 10.86
N THR A 54 -2.68 2.05 10.32
CA THR A 54 -3.41 3.17 9.69
C THR A 54 -3.98 4.15 10.71
N SER A 55 -4.33 3.69 11.91
CA SER A 55 -4.81 4.56 13.01
C SER A 55 -3.71 5.40 13.65
N PHE A 56 -2.43 5.13 13.40
CA PHE A 56 -1.34 5.90 14.00
C PHE A 56 -1.21 7.28 13.35
N GLN A 57 -1.68 8.31 14.07
CA GLN A 57 -1.48 9.74 13.78
C GLN A 57 -2.04 10.27 12.45
N ASN A 58 -2.89 9.52 11.72
CA ASN A 58 -3.40 9.88 10.38
C ASN A 58 -2.30 10.22 9.36
N ARG A 59 -1.06 9.80 9.62
CA ARG A 59 0.09 10.04 8.74
C ARG A 59 0.29 8.91 7.74
N ASN A 60 -0.27 7.75 8.05
CA ASN A 60 -0.10 6.55 7.25
C ASN A 60 -1.21 6.45 6.21
N PRO A 61 -0.86 6.06 4.96
CA PRO A 61 -1.85 5.87 3.91
C PRO A 61 -2.90 4.85 4.34
N ALA A 62 -4.17 5.18 4.10
CA ALA A 62 -5.23 4.20 4.17
C ALA A 62 -5.07 3.16 3.03
N PRO A 63 -5.58 1.93 3.20
CA PRO A 63 -5.66 0.99 2.11
C PRO A 63 -6.62 1.50 1.02
N GLU A 64 -6.39 1.07 -0.21
CA GLU A 64 -7.17 1.48 -1.38
C GLU A 64 -8.61 0.98 -1.34
N GLU A 65 -8.87 -0.11 -0.62
CA GLU A 65 -10.18 -0.71 -0.37
C GLU A 65 -10.42 -0.88 1.15
N PRO A 66 -11.64 -1.18 1.60
CA PRO A 66 -11.88 -1.57 2.98
C PRO A 66 -11.04 -2.80 3.37
N VAL A 67 -10.55 -2.86 4.62
CA VAL A 67 -9.72 -3.97 5.12
C VAL A 67 -10.42 -5.33 4.93
N GLU A 68 -11.76 -5.34 4.97
CA GLU A 68 -12.66 -6.46 4.73
C GLU A 68 -12.48 -7.10 3.35
N ALA A 69 -12.12 -6.31 2.33
CA ALA A 69 -12.00 -6.77 0.95
C ALA A 69 -10.71 -7.56 0.67
N TYR A 70 -9.70 -7.43 1.52
CA TYR A 70 -8.39 -8.07 1.31
C TYR A 70 -8.30 -9.46 1.94
N SER A 71 -7.61 -10.36 1.23
CA SER A 71 -7.10 -11.63 1.77
C SER A 71 -5.97 -11.40 2.80
N ALA A 72 -5.64 -12.45 3.56
CA ALA A 72 -4.53 -12.40 4.52
C ALA A 72 -3.20 -12.07 3.84
N GLU A 73 -2.94 -12.68 2.68
CA GLU A 73 -1.72 -12.49 1.90
C GLU A 73 -1.63 -11.07 1.33
N GLU A 74 -2.76 -10.50 0.92
CA GLU A 74 -2.80 -9.11 0.45
C GLU A 74 -2.56 -8.11 1.57
N LEU A 75 -3.18 -8.30 2.75
CA LEU A 75 -2.94 -7.45 3.92
C LEU A 75 -1.48 -7.52 4.38
N GLU A 76 -0.91 -8.72 4.42
CA GLU A 76 0.50 -8.93 4.73
C GLU A 76 1.40 -8.16 3.75
N ARG A 77 1.17 -8.35 2.45
CA ARG A 77 1.96 -7.69 1.40
C ARG A 77 1.82 -6.17 1.47
N TRP A 78 0.60 -5.69 1.65
CA TRP A 78 0.29 -4.26 1.77
C TRP A 78 1.09 -3.68 2.92
N LEU A 79 0.94 -4.20 4.15
CA LEU A 79 1.60 -3.66 5.32
C LEU A 79 3.13 -3.70 5.23
N LEU A 80 3.70 -4.84 4.83
CA LEU A 80 5.15 -5.01 4.78
C LEU A 80 5.79 -4.10 3.73
N THR A 81 5.12 -3.85 2.61
CA THR A 81 5.61 -2.91 1.59
C THR A 81 5.73 -1.50 2.16
N ARG A 82 4.71 -1.01 2.88
CA ARG A 82 4.74 0.32 3.50
C ARG A 82 5.79 0.42 4.60
N LEU A 83 5.89 -0.59 5.46
CA LEU A 83 6.91 -0.64 6.50
C LEU A 83 8.34 -0.68 5.92
N SER A 84 8.53 -1.38 4.80
CA SER A 84 9.84 -1.42 4.13
C SER A 84 10.29 -0.05 3.63
N VAL A 85 9.34 0.78 3.19
CA VAL A 85 9.62 2.15 2.73
C VAL A 85 10.09 3.00 3.91
N GLU A 86 9.39 2.95 5.05
CA GLU A 86 9.82 3.66 6.26
C GLU A 86 11.23 3.26 6.72
N LEU A 87 11.56 1.96 6.63
CA LEU A 87 12.89 1.47 6.96
C LEU A 87 13.94 1.91 5.94
N GLY A 88 13.59 1.94 4.65
CA GLY A 88 14.44 2.42 3.57
C GLY A 88 14.81 3.89 3.75
N TRP A 89 13.85 4.75 4.12
CA TRP A 89 14.10 6.17 4.39
C TRP A 89 15.07 6.42 5.55
N ARG A 90 15.15 5.49 6.51
CA ARG A 90 16.08 5.58 7.65
C ARG A 90 17.48 5.05 7.32
N ASN A 91 17.65 4.40 6.17
CA ASN A 91 18.93 3.85 5.76
C ASN A 91 19.77 4.94 5.06
N GLU A 92 21.03 5.07 5.42
CA GLU A 92 21.94 6.07 4.84
C GLU A 92 22.23 5.82 3.36
N LYS A 93 22.20 4.53 2.96
CA LYS A 93 22.30 4.13 1.56
C LYS A 93 20.92 4.30 0.92
N GLN A 94 20.66 5.49 0.40
CA GLN A 94 19.41 5.87 -0.28
C GLN A 94 19.27 5.22 -1.67
N GLU A 95 19.63 3.94 -1.80
CA GLU A 95 19.49 3.22 -3.05
C GLU A 95 18.04 2.75 -3.22
N PRO A 96 17.38 3.05 -4.35
CA PRO A 96 16.02 2.59 -4.60
C PRO A 96 15.99 1.06 -4.69
N THR A 97 15.15 0.42 -3.87
CA THR A 97 14.96 -1.04 -3.88
C THR A 97 14.40 -1.56 -5.21
N ARG A 98 13.78 -0.66 -6.00
CA ARG A 98 13.19 -0.99 -7.29
C ARG A 98 13.22 0.22 -8.22
N TYR A 99 13.66 -0.02 -9.45
CA TYR A 99 13.55 0.92 -10.55
C TYR A 99 12.58 0.39 -11.60
N ARG A 100 11.66 1.23 -12.09
CA ARG A 100 10.77 0.90 -13.20
C ARG A 100 10.71 2.06 -14.19
N PRO A 101 11.13 1.88 -15.45
CA PRO A 101 10.97 2.92 -16.45
C PRO A 101 9.49 3.02 -16.86
N ILE A 102 8.96 4.24 -16.86
CA ILE A 102 7.63 4.56 -17.40
C ILE A 102 7.85 5.26 -18.74
N LYS A 103 7.31 4.69 -19.82
CA LYS A 103 7.31 5.35 -21.13
C LYS A 103 6.22 6.42 -21.12
N CYS A 104 6.62 7.66 -20.90
CA CYS A 104 5.78 8.84 -21.05
C CYS A 104 6.62 9.97 -21.66
N ALA A 105 5.98 10.89 -22.38
CA ALA A 105 6.61 12.17 -22.67
C ALA A 105 6.92 12.86 -21.32
N MET A 106 8.03 13.60 -21.21
CA MET A 106 8.46 14.19 -19.95
C MET A 106 7.44 15.26 -19.50
N PRO A 107 6.60 14.99 -18.50
CA PRO A 107 5.57 15.95 -18.12
C PRO A 107 6.21 17.09 -17.32
N ALA A 108 5.61 18.28 -17.38
CA ALA A 108 6.08 19.42 -16.57
C ALA A 108 5.80 19.20 -15.08
N VAL A 109 4.75 18.44 -14.76
CA VAL A 109 4.30 18.12 -13.40
C VAL A 109 3.77 16.69 -13.35
N PHE A 110 3.85 16.05 -12.18
CA PHE A 110 3.23 14.76 -11.90
C PHE A 110 2.88 14.71 -10.41
N HIS A 111 2.00 13.79 -10.02
CA HIS A 111 1.62 13.60 -8.62
C HIS A 111 1.55 12.13 -8.27
N LEU A 112 2.29 11.73 -7.23
CA LEU A 112 2.21 10.39 -6.66
C LEU A 112 1.13 10.40 -5.57
N VAL A 113 0.05 9.66 -5.79
CA VAL A 113 -1.06 9.55 -4.83
C VAL A 113 -0.55 8.92 -3.54
N GLU A 114 -1.13 9.33 -2.40
CA GLU A 114 -0.83 8.75 -1.09
C GLU A 114 -0.91 7.22 -1.14
N GLY A 115 0.05 6.54 -0.52
CA GLY A 115 0.22 5.08 -0.66
C GLY A 115 1.10 4.66 -1.86
N GLY A 116 1.44 5.57 -2.77
CA GLY A 116 2.55 5.36 -3.73
C GLY A 116 2.29 4.33 -4.84
N ARG A 117 1.07 3.82 -4.99
CA ARG A 117 0.70 2.91 -6.08
C ARG A 117 0.35 3.66 -7.37
N TRP A 118 -0.31 4.80 -7.26
CA TRP A 118 -0.88 5.50 -8.41
C TRP A 118 -0.10 6.77 -8.72
N LEU A 119 0.34 6.91 -9.96
CA LEU A 119 1.02 8.11 -10.45
C LEU A 119 0.12 8.84 -11.45
N LEU A 120 -0.29 10.05 -11.10
CA LEU A 120 -1.04 10.96 -11.96
C LEU A 120 -0.08 11.77 -12.83
N VAL A 121 -0.32 11.74 -14.13
CA VAL A 121 0.50 12.41 -15.14
C VAL A 121 -0.43 13.14 -16.11
N PRO A 122 -0.32 14.47 -16.24
CA PRO A 122 -1.03 15.18 -17.26
C PRO A 122 -0.47 14.86 -18.65
N ASP A 123 -1.34 14.91 -19.64
CA ASP A 123 -0.93 14.79 -21.03
C ASP A 123 0.01 15.95 -21.42
N VAL A 124 1.06 15.56 -22.12
CA VAL A 124 2.15 16.46 -22.52
C VAL A 124 1.91 17.01 -23.92
N GLU A 125 1.05 16.35 -24.70
CA GLU A 125 0.63 16.77 -26.04
C GLU A 125 -0.35 17.94 -26.02
N GLY A 126 -0.73 18.39 -24.82
CA GLY A 126 -1.51 19.60 -24.62
C GLY A 126 -2.98 19.40 -24.89
N MET A 127 -3.53 18.21 -24.65
CA MET A 127 -4.98 17.98 -24.75
C MET A 127 -5.71 18.15 -23.41
N GLY A 128 -5.08 18.73 -22.38
CA GLY A 128 -5.72 18.91 -21.07
C GLY A 128 -6.14 17.60 -20.37
N ARG A 129 -5.62 16.43 -20.82
CA ARG A 129 -5.93 15.14 -20.20
C ARG A 129 -5.13 14.92 -18.93
N VAL A 130 -5.69 14.13 -18.02
CA VAL A 130 -4.94 13.56 -16.89
C VAL A 130 -5.03 12.06 -16.98
N SER A 131 -3.87 11.41 -16.90
CA SER A 131 -3.73 9.97 -16.94
C SER A 131 -3.20 9.43 -15.63
N VAL A 132 -3.48 8.17 -15.34
CA VAL A 132 -2.96 7.45 -14.18
C VAL A 132 -2.17 6.21 -14.61
N TYR A 133 -1.07 5.96 -13.91
CA TYR A 133 -0.30 4.73 -13.99
C TYR A 133 -0.44 3.91 -12.71
N ASP A 134 -0.73 2.61 -12.85
CA ASP A 134 -0.62 1.64 -11.76
C ASP A 134 0.84 1.15 -11.64
N LEU A 135 1.56 1.65 -10.64
CA LEU A 135 2.96 1.33 -10.41
C LEU A 135 3.20 -0.09 -9.88
N GLU A 136 2.13 -0.80 -9.47
CA GLU A 136 2.25 -2.19 -9.04
C GLU A 136 2.21 -3.18 -10.22
N LYS A 137 1.48 -2.88 -11.30
CA LYS A 137 1.40 -3.73 -12.51
C LYS A 137 2.75 -3.90 -13.19
N GLN A 138 3.06 -5.12 -13.67
CA GLN A 138 4.23 -5.34 -14.53
C GLN A 138 3.99 -4.66 -15.88
N GLY A 139 4.82 -3.68 -16.23
CA GLY A 139 4.57 -2.80 -17.37
C GLY A 139 3.40 -1.85 -17.13
N PRO A 140 3.58 -0.76 -16.36
CA PRO A 140 2.51 0.17 -16.01
C PRO A 140 1.81 0.69 -17.28
N SER A 141 0.54 0.34 -17.44
CA SER A 141 -0.30 0.84 -18.53
C SER A 141 -0.97 2.15 -18.11
N MET A 142 -1.00 3.12 -19.00
CA MET A 142 -1.67 4.40 -18.81
C MET A 142 -3.19 4.21 -18.95
N VAL A 143 -3.98 4.84 -18.07
CA VAL A 143 -5.44 4.99 -18.19
C VAL A 143 -5.78 6.48 -18.13
N HIS A 144 -6.63 6.97 -19.04
CA HIS A 144 -7.11 8.36 -19.00
C HIS A 144 -8.23 8.52 -17.97
N LEU A 145 -8.09 9.49 -17.06
CA LEU A 145 -9.07 9.84 -16.03
C LEU A 145 -9.93 11.02 -16.46
N ILE A 146 -9.30 12.05 -17.02
CA ILE A 146 -9.97 13.27 -17.46
C ILE A 146 -9.74 13.42 -18.96
N GLU A 147 -10.83 13.59 -19.71
CA GLU A 147 -10.82 13.95 -21.13
C GLU A 147 -11.21 15.44 -21.27
N PRO A 148 -10.60 16.19 -22.20
CA PRO A 148 -11.00 17.57 -22.49
C PRO A 148 -12.44 17.60 -23.02
N LEU A 149 -13.26 18.48 -22.45
CA LEU A 149 -14.62 18.68 -22.95
C LEU A 149 -14.64 19.44 -24.29
N HIS A 150 -13.71 20.37 -24.50
CA HIS A 150 -13.64 21.16 -25.74
C HIS A 150 -12.22 21.24 -26.29
N LYS A 151 -12.10 21.37 -27.63
CA LYS A 151 -10.81 21.57 -28.31
C LYS A 151 -10.07 22.84 -27.87
N LEU A 152 -10.78 23.81 -27.29
CA LEU A 152 -10.19 25.04 -26.75
C LEU A 152 -9.52 24.82 -25.39
N ASP A 153 -9.87 23.73 -24.69
CA ASP A 153 -9.24 23.32 -23.42
C ASP A 153 -7.93 22.53 -23.67
N ALA A 154 -7.64 22.22 -24.93
CA ALA A 154 -6.39 21.60 -25.35
C ALA A 154 -5.24 22.62 -25.24
N SER A 155 -4.74 22.76 -24.01
CA SER A 155 -3.50 23.45 -23.70
C SER A 155 -2.56 22.54 -22.92
N ARG A 156 -1.26 22.86 -22.96
CA ARG A 156 -0.25 22.16 -22.18
C ARG A 156 -0.51 22.38 -20.69
N THR A 157 -0.73 21.30 -19.97
CA THR A 157 -0.88 21.34 -18.51
C THR A 157 0.46 21.63 -17.85
N LEU A 158 0.59 22.81 -17.26
CA LEU A 158 1.82 23.24 -16.56
C LEU A 158 1.72 23.06 -15.04
N LEU A 159 0.51 22.94 -14.50
CA LEU A 159 0.23 22.83 -13.08
C LEU A 159 -0.88 21.79 -12.86
N MET A 160 -0.82 21.08 -11.75
CA MET A 160 -1.84 20.13 -11.33
C MET A 160 -2.01 20.23 -9.82
N ALA A 161 -3.25 20.34 -9.36
CA ALA A 161 -3.62 20.24 -7.97
C ALA A 161 -4.46 18.96 -7.79
N VAL A 162 -4.26 18.27 -6.67
CA VAL A 162 -4.96 17.02 -6.34
C VAL A 162 -5.54 17.21 -4.95
N ASP A 163 -6.85 16.99 -4.83
CA ASP A 163 -7.54 16.90 -3.55
C ASP A 163 -8.00 15.45 -3.34
N ILE A 164 -7.96 14.99 -2.08
CA ILE A 164 -8.28 13.61 -1.72
C ILE A 164 -9.40 13.63 -0.69
N ASP A 165 -10.54 13.07 -1.06
CA ASP A 165 -11.63 12.82 -0.11
C ASP A 165 -11.23 11.71 0.87
N ARG A 166 -10.76 12.13 2.05
CA ARG A 166 -10.38 11.21 3.15
C ARG A 166 -11.58 10.55 3.83
N SER A 167 -12.81 10.98 3.53
CA SER A 167 -14.03 10.37 4.07
C SER A 167 -14.49 9.17 3.23
N ALA A 168 -14.02 9.05 1.98
CA ALA A 168 -14.30 7.91 1.12
C ALA A 168 -13.68 6.63 1.67
N ARG A 169 -14.42 5.51 1.58
CA ARG A 169 -13.97 4.18 2.04
C ARG A 169 -13.12 3.42 1.03
N THR A 170 -13.24 3.79 -0.23
CA THR A 170 -12.55 3.16 -1.37
C THR A 170 -11.94 4.28 -2.20
N LEU A 171 -10.71 4.06 -2.68
CA LEU A 171 -10.06 4.96 -3.61
C LEU A 171 -10.67 4.78 -5.00
N THR A 172 -11.28 5.85 -5.51
CA THR A 172 -11.77 5.96 -6.88
C THR A 172 -11.23 7.22 -7.54
N PHE A 173 -11.14 7.21 -8.87
CA PHE A 173 -10.73 8.34 -9.69
C PHE A 173 -11.89 8.84 -10.54
#